data_AF-A0A941N1H9-F1
#
_entry.id   AF-A0A941N1H9-F1
#
_cell.length_a   1.000
_cell.length_b   1.000
_cell.length_c   1.000
_cell.angle_alpha   90.00
_cell.angle_beta   90.00
_cell.angle_gamma   90.00
#
_symmetry.space_group_name_H-M   'P 1'
#
loop_
_entity.id
_entity.type
_entity.pdbx_description
1 polymer ?
#
loop_
_entity_poly.entity_id
_entity_poly.type
_entity_poly.pdbx_seq_one_letter_code
_entity_poly.pdbx_strand_id
1 'polypeptide(L)'
;MTPAALREKYAEVFGETSRSGHKEWLIKKIIWRMQANAEGDLSERAKRRALELANDADLRTKAPPEPKPASASKERTVTRKVEFSGDNRLPTPGTVITRDYKGRSIQVHVLRDGFEFEGEAYKTLSAVAKAVTGTHTNGFLFFRLGQYAGGVR
;
A
#
# COMPACT_ATOMS: atom_id res chain seq x y z
N MET A 1 13.87 29.82 -4.61
CA MET A 1 14.86 29.10 -3.79
C MET A 1 15.07 27.70 -4.33
N THR A 2 16.31 27.35 -4.66
CA THR A 2 16.69 26.00 -5.13
C THR A 2 16.84 25.04 -3.94
N PRO A 3 16.71 23.71 -4.15
CA PRO A 3 16.96 22.74 -3.08
C PRO A 3 18.38 22.82 -2.49
N ALA A 4 19.37 23.21 -3.30
CA ALA A 4 20.74 23.45 -2.82
C ALA A 4 20.82 24.60 -1.81
N ALA A 5 20.26 25.77 -2.15
CA ALA A 5 20.21 26.93 -1.25
C ALA A 5 19.41 26.63 0.04
N LEU A 6 18.38 25.79 -0.04
CA LEU A 6 17.63 25.36 1.14
C LEU A 6 18.45 24.43 2.05
N ARG A 7 19.31 23.56 1.50
CA ARG A 7 20.21 22.72 2.31
C ARG A 7 21.27 23.56 3.02
N GLU A 8 21.78 24.59 2.37
CA GLU A 8 22.71 25.54 2.96
C GLU A 8 22.04 26.32 4.10
N LYS A 9 20.85 26.89 3.86
CA LYS A 9 20.07 27.56 4.92
C LYS A 9 19.70 26.61 6.06
N TYR A 10 19.40 25.35 5.75
CA TYR A 10 19.18 24.33 6.77
C TYR A 10 20.43 24.11 7.62
N ALA A 11 21.60 24.00 7.01
CA ALA A 11 22.87 23.83 7.73
C ALA A 11 23.21 25.04 8.61
N GLU A 12 22.92 26.25 8.15
CA GLU A 12 23.09 27.48 8.94
C GLU A 12 22.21 27.48 10.20
N VAL A 13 20.94 27.10 10.06
CA VAL A 13 19.94 27.22 11.14
C VAL A 13 19.97 26.02 12.11
N PHE A 14 20.38 24.83 11.63
CA PHE A 14 20.47 23.60 12.44
C PHE A 14 21.89 23.18 12.83
N GLY A 15 22.95 23.71 12.19
CA GLY A 15 24.34 23.29 12.40
C GLY A 15 24.71 21.96 11.72
N GLU A 16 23.79 21.36 10.96
CA GLU A 16 23.97 20.05 10.32
C GLU A 16 23.56 20.07 8.85
N THR A 17 24.29 19.33 8.01
CA THR A 17 23.94 19.22 6.58
C THR A 17 22.81 18.21 6.34
N SER A 18 21.82 18.58 5.53
CA SER A 18 20.77 17.65 5.11
C SER A 18 21.07 17.02 3.75
N ARG A 19 20.88 15.70 3.61
CA ARG A 19 20.93 15.02 2.30
C ARG A 19 19.61 15.10 1.52
N SER A 20 18.53 15.57 2.15
CA SER A 20 17.20 15.64 1.53
C SER A 20 17.16 16.69 0.42
N GLY A 21 16.60 16.32 -0.74
CA GLY A 21 16.25 17.24 -1.82
C GLY A 21 14.82 17.77 -1.75
N HIS A 22 14.03 17.35 -0.74
CA HIS A 22 12.61 17.65 -0.67
C HIS A 22 12.35 19.09 -0.22
N LYS A 23 12.12 19.96 -1.21
CA LYS A 23 12.01 21.42 -1.04
C LYS A 23 11.04 21.84 0.06
N GLU A 24 9.80 21.34 0.03
CA GLU A 24 8.77 21.73 1.01
C GLU A 24 9.11 21.32 2.44
N TRP A 25 9.78 20.18 2.58
CA TRP A 25 10.18 19.67 3.89
C TRP A 25 11.28 20.55 4.48
N LEU A 26 12.28 20.94 3.66
CA LEU A 26 13.33 21.87 4.07
C LEU A 26 12.73 23.22 4.48
N ILE A 27 11.81 23.77 3.67
CA ILE A 27 11.18 25.07 3.97
C ILE A 27 10.45 25.03 5.32
N LYS A 28 9.57 24.04 5.53
CA LYS A 28 8.81 23.91 6.79
C LYS A 28 9.74 23.80 7.99
N LYS A 29 10.80 23.00 7.86
CA LYS A 29 11.75 22.73 8.95
C LYS A 29 12.63 23.94 9.27
N ILE A 30 13.06 24.69 8.26
CA ILE A 30 13.80 25.94 8.42
C ILE A 30 12.93 27.00 9.08
N ILE A 31 11.70 27.22 8.60
CA ILE A 31 10.77 28.20 9.18
C ILE A 31 10.54 27.91 10.66
N TRP A 32 10.20 26.66 11.00
CA TRP A 32 9.99 26.25 12.39
C TRP A 32 11.21 26.53 13.26
N ARG A 33 12.42 26.20 12.79
CA ARG A 33 13.64 26.40 13.59
C ARG A 33 14.01 27.87 13.73
N MET A 34 13.82 28.67 12.68
CA MET A 34 14.00 30.11 12.76
C MET A 34 13.03 30.72 13.78
N GLN A 35 11.77 30.28 13.78
CA GLN A 35 10.77 30.72 14.75
C GLN A 35 11.15 30.33 16.18
N ALA A 36 11.55 29.07 16.41
CA ALA A 36 11.99 28.61 17.73
C ALA A 36 13.24 29.35 18.25
N ASN A 37 14.16 29.73 17.36
CA ASN A 37 15.33 30.52 17.74
C ASN A 37 14.95 31.96 18.16
N ALA A 38 13.87 32.52 17.60
CA ALA A 38 13.43 33.89 17.88
C ALA A 38 12.47 33.99 19.09
N GLU A 39 11.50 33.06 19.18
CA GLU A 39 10.41 33.10 20.16
C GLU A 39 10.66 32.18 21.37
N GLY A 40 11.75 31.42 21.34
CA GLY A 40 11.99 30.30 22.25
C GLY A 40 11.38 29.01 21.70
N ASP A 41 12.03 27.89 22.00
CA ASP A 41 11.47 26.58 21.67
C ASP A 41 10.33 26.21 22.63
N LEU A 42 9.81 24.98 22.51
CA LEU A 42 8.84 24.51 23.50
C LEU A 42 9.47 24.60 24.89
N SER A 43 8.86 25.39 25.78
CA SER A 43 9.32 25.51 27.17
C SER A 43 9.55 24.14 27.81
N GLU A 44 10.48 24.05 28.76
CA GLU A 44 10.74 22.81 29.50
C GLU A 44 9.48 22.24 30.17
N ARG A 45 8.52 23.11 30.54
CA ARG A 45 7.20 22.70 31.03
C ARG A 45 6.36 22.04 29.94
N ALA A 46 6.37 22.57 28.72
CA ALA A 46 5.65 22.01 27.58
C ALA A 46 6.29 20.69 27.11
N LYS A 47 7.62 20.59 27.09
CA LYS A 47 8.33 19.33 26.81
C LYS A 47 8.02 18.27 27.88
N ARG A 48 8.07 18.64 29.16
CA ARG A 48 7.74 17.73 30.27
C ARG A 48 6.30 17.24 30.21
N ARG A 49 5.35 18.15 29.96
CA ARG A 49 3.94 17.78 29.77
C ARG A 49 3.72 16.92 28.53
N ALA A 50 4.44 17.17 27.43
CA ALA A 50 4.41 16.32 26.25
C ALA A 50 4.97 14.92 26.55
N LEU A 51 6.02 14.81 27.38
CA LEU A 51 6.59 13.53 27.81
C LEU A 51 5.66 12.77 28.75
N GLU A 52 5.00 13.46 29.68
CA GLU A 52 3.99 12.87 30.57
C GLU A 52 2.75 12.38 29.80
N LEU A 53 2.39 13.08 28.72
CA LEU A 53 1.28 12.69 27.83
C LEU A 53 1.71 11.70 26.74
N ALA A 54 3.01 11.57 26.46
CA ALA A 54 3.56 10.62 25.49
C ALA A 54 3.47 9.22 26.08
N ASN A 55 2.30 8.61 25.93
CA ASN A 55 2.11 7.21 26.23
C ASN A 55 2.65 6.41 25.03
N ASP A 56 3.94 6.04 25.06
CA ASP A 56 4.61 5.29 23.99
C ASP A 56 3.90 3.97 23.63
N ALA A 57 3.06 3.44 24.54
CA ALA A 57 2.25 2.25 24.34
C ALA A 57 1.11 2.42 23.32
N ASP A 58 0.56 3.64 23.18
CA ASP A 58 -0.55 3.95 22.26
C ASP A 58 -0.11 4.77 21.04
N LEU A 59 1.19 5.09 20.93
CA LEU A 59 1.78 5.77 19.79
C LEU A 59 1.77 4.86 18.56
N ARG A 60 0.67 4.93 17.82
CA ARG A 60 0.52 4.28 16.52
C ARG A 60 1.49 4.91 15.53
N THR A 61 2.63 4.25 15.30
CA THR A 61 3.71 4.67 14.38
C THR A 61 3.28 4.84 12.92
N LYS A 62 2.08 4.37 12.56
CA LYS A 62 1.44 4.62 11.28
C LYS A 62 0.14 5.36 11.52
N ALA A 63 -0.10 6.43 10.76
CA ALA A 63 -1.41 7.07 10.72
C ALA A 63 -2.50 5.98 10.62
N PRO A 64 -3.59 6.05 11.40
CA PRO A 64 -4.77 5.25 11.12
C PRO A 64 -5.05 5.39 9.63
N PRO A 65 -5.16 4.28 8.87
CA PRO A 65 -5.64 4.40 7.49
C PRO A 65 -6.90 5.23 7.58
N GLU A 66 -7.04 6.24 6.71
CA GLU A 66 -8.28 7.00 6.62
C GLU A 66 -9.43 6.00 6.71
N PRO A 67 -10.43 6.22 7.59
CA PRO A 67 -11.57 5.34 7.65
C PRO A 67 -12.11 5.30 6.23
N LYS A 68 -11.83 4.18 5.55
CA LYS A 68 -12.42 3.92 4.23
C LYS A 68 -13.89 4.18 4.46
N PRO A 69 -14.54 5.06 3.68
CA PRO A 69 -15.95 5.34 3.88
C PRO A 69 -16.60 3.99 4.07
N ALA A 70 -17.28 3.83 5.21
CA ALA A 70 -17.92 2.58 5.56
C ALA A 70 -18.61 2.14 4.28
N SER A 71 -18.14 1.03 3.72
CA SER A 71 -18.73 0.44 2.54
C SER A 71 -20.13 0.04 2.98
N ALA A 72 -21.04 1.02 2.92
CA ALA A 72 -22.45 0.90 3.12
C ALA A 72 -22.95 0.11 1.92
N SER A 73 -22.69 -1.19 2.00
CA SER A 73 -23.41 -2.29 1.39
C SER A 73 -22.52 -3.54 1.50
N LYS A 74 -22.86 -4.38 2.49
CA LYS A 74 -23.21 -5.74 2.10
C LYS A 74 -24.30 -5.57 1.01
N GLU A 75 -24.10 -6.18 -0.15
CA GLU A 75 -25.00 -6.11 -1.33
C GLU A 75 -24.84 -4.90 -2.26
N ARG A 76 -23.84 -4.96 -3.14
CA ARG A 76 -24.01 -5.03 -4.60
C ARG A 76 -22.68 -4.72 -5.27
N THR A 77 -21.88 -5.75 -5.49
CA THR A 77 -20.88 -5.70 -6.56
C THR A 77 -21.67 -5.50 -7.86
N VAL A 78 -21.72 -4.28 -8.40
CA VAL A 78 -22.27 -4.08 -9.74
C VAL A 78 -21.30 -4.76 -10.70
N THR A 79 -21.72 -5.88 -11.26
CA THR A 79 -21.04 -6.54 -12.36
C THR A 79 -21.16 -5.65 -13.61
N ARG A 80 -20.35 -4.59 -13.69
CA ARG A 80 -20.14 -3.88 -14.96
C ARG A 80 -19.43 -4.84 -15.91
N LYS A 81 -20.05 -5.10 -17.05
CA LYS A 81 -19.44 -5.75 -18.23
C LYS A 81 -18.37 -4.78 -18.73
N VAL A 82 -17.11 -5.16 -18.57
CA VAL A 82 -15.98 -4.49 -19.22
C VAL A 82 -15.33 -5.59 -20.04
N GLU A 83 -15.20 -5.35 -21.34
CA GLU A 83 -14.59 -6.28 -22.26
C GLU A 83 -13.10 -6.42 -21.91
N PHE A 84 -12.69 -7.63 -21.51
CA PHE A 84 -11.30 -7.91 -21.20
C PHE A 84 -10.54 -8.08 -22.51
N SER A 85 -9.69 -7.11 -22.86
CA SER A 85 -8.62 -7.33 -23.83
C SER A 85 -7.64 -8.32 -23.20
N GLY A 86 -7.60 -9.56 -23.73
CA GLY A 86 -6.84 -10.67 -23.18
C GLY A 86 -5.41 -10.26 -22.77
N ASP A 87 -5.11 -10.39 -21.49
CA ASP A 87 -3.75 -10.19 -20.98
C ASP A 87 -2.90 -11.36 -21.49
N ASN A 88 -1.92 -11.08 -22.36
CA ASN A 88 -1.03 -12.05 -23.00
C ASN A 88 -0.20 -12.88 -21.99
N ARG A 89 -0.28 -12.55 -20.70
CA ARG A 89 0.37 -13.26 -19.58
C ARG A 89 -0.48 -14.39 -19.01
N LEU A 90 -1.73 -14.51 -19.44
CA LEU A 90 -2.64 -15.55 -19.00
C LEU A 90 -2.51 -16.79 -19.89
N PRO A 91 -2.50 -18.00 -19.30
CA PRO A 91 -2.56 -19.22 -20.09
C PRO A 91 -3.88 -19.28 -20.86
N THR A 92 -3.89 -20.04 -21.96
CA THR A 92 -5.04 -20.15 -22.87
C THR A 92 -6.35 -20.35 -22.10
N PRO A 93 -7.42 -19.60 -22.42
CA PRO A 93 -8.75 -19.83 -21.86
C PRO A 93 -9.14 -21.31 -21.97
N GLY A 94 -9.54 -21.91 -20.85
CA GLY A 94 -9.74 -23.36 -20.68
C GLY A 94 -8.69 -24.04 -19.81
N THR A 95 -7.60 -23.34 -19.44
CA THR A 95 -6.58 -23.87 -18.54
C THR A 95 -7.06 -23.87 -17.09
N VAL A 96 -6.75 -24.93 -16.33
CA VAL A 96 -6.95 -24.97 -14.88
C VAL A 96 -5.65 -24.59 -14.17
N ILE A 97 -5.71 -23.56 -13.35
CA ILE A 97 -4.61 -23.12 -12.49
C ILE A 97 -4.81 -23.77 -11.12
N THR A 98 -3.90 -24.65 -10.74
CA THR A 98 -3.95 -25.35 -9.45
C THR A 98 -2.93 -24.76 -8.48
N ARG A 99 -3.36 -24.51 -7.24
CA ARG A 99 -2.50 -23.97 -6.18
C ARG A 99 -2.81 -24.58 -4.83
N ASP A 100 -1.81 -25.16 -4.19
CA ASP A 100 -1.93 -25.57 -2.79
C ASP A 100 -1.71 -24.39 -1.84
N TYR A 101 -2.66 -24.17 -0.95
CA TYR A 101 -2.62 -23.12 0.06
C TYR A 101 -3.29 -23.60 1.35
N LYS A 102 -2.57 -23.50 2.48
CA LYS A 102 -3.04 -23.94 3.81
C LYS A 102 -3.62 -25.36 3.83
N GLY A 103 -3.03 -26.26 3.05
CA GLY A 103 -3.48 -27.66 2.94
C GLY A 103 -4.73 -27.87 2.08
N ARG A 104 -5.24 -26.83 1.42
CA ARG A 104 -6.33 -26.92 0.43
C ARG A 104 -5.77 -26.71 -0.97
N SER A 105 -6.10 -27.60 -1.89
CA SER A 105 -5.84 -27.43 -3.32
C SER A 105 -6.93 -26.56 -3.94
N ILE A 106 -6.53 -25.39 -4.43
CA ILE A 106 -7.38 -24.39 -5.08
C ILE A 106 -7.27 -24.60 -6.57
N GLN A 107 -8.39 -24.84 -7.25
CA GLN A 107 -8.45 -24.99 -8.69
C GLN A 107 -9.22 -23.82 -9.29
N VAL A 108 -8.59 -23.09 -10.21
CA VAL A 108 -9.16 -21.92 -10.86
C VAL A 108 -9.22 -22.16 -12.35
N HIS A 109 -10.41 -22.16 -12.93
CA HIS A 109 -10.61 -22.29 -14.37
C HIS A 109 -10.43 -20.92 -15.03
N VAL A 110 -9.57 -20.82 -16.04
CA VAL A 110 -9.42 -19.61 -16.84
C VAL A 110 -10.53 -19.60 -17.89
N LEU A 111 -11.42 -18.61 -17.84
CA LEU A 111 -12.45 -18.38 -18.84
C LEU A 111 -11.96 -17.32 -19.84
N ARG A 112 -12.65 -17.18 -20.99
CA ARG A 112 -12.32 -16.11 -21.96
C ARG A 112 -12.40 -14.72 -21.35
N ASP A 113 -13.39 -14.52 -20.48
CA ASP A 113 -13.73 -13.20 -19.94
C ASP A 113 -13.44 -13.10 -18.43
N GLY A 114 -12.68 -14.04 -17.85
CA GLY A 114 -12.40 -14.05 -16.42
C GLY A 114 -11.86 -15.38 -15.87
N PHE A 115 -12.21 -15.68 -14.63
CA PHE A 115 -11.76 -16.86 -13.89
C PHE A 115 -12.93 -17.47 -13.13
N GLU A 116 -12.99 -18.77 -12.97
CA GLU A 116 -13.99 -19.45 -12.16
C GLU A 116 -13.30 -20.24 -11.04
N PHE A 117 -13.80 -20.09 -9.81
CA PHE A 117 -13.29 -20.76 -8.63
C PHE A 117 -14.48 -21.27 -7.80
N GLU A 118 -14.53 -22.58 -7.55
CA GLU A 118 -15.58 -23.23 -6.76
C GLU A 118 -17.02 -22.93 -7.23
N GLY A 119 -17.22 -22.78 -8.54
CA GLY A 119 -18.51 -22.47 -9.16
C GLY A 119 -18.87 -20.99 -9.17
N GLU A 120 -17.99 -20.12 -8.67
CA GLU A 120 -18.16 -18.66 -8.73
C GLU A 120 -17.25 -18.03 -9.78
N ALA A 121 -17.82 -17.17 -10.62
CA ALA A 121 -17.09 -16.42 -11.63
C ALA A 121 -16.51 -15.11 -11.08
N TYR A 122 -15.19 -14.96 -11.19
CA TYR A 122 -14.37 -13.84 -10.78
C TYR A 122 -13.77 -13.10 -11.97
N LYS A 123 -13.70 -11.77 -11.86
CA LYS A 123 -13.16 -10.90 -12.92
C LYS A 123 -11.63 -10.93 -13.03
N THR A 124 -10.91 -11.23 -11.95
CA THR A 124 -9.44 -11.21 -11.92
C THR A 124 -8.88 -12.27 -10.97
N LEU A 125 -7.65 -12.73 -11.20
CA LEU A 125 -6.94 -13.64 -10.29
C LEU A 125 -6.74 -13.06 -8.90
N SER A 126 -6.54 -11.75 -8.78
CA SER A 126 -6.44 -11.08 -7.47
C SER A 126 -7.77 -11.15 -6.71
N ALA A 127 -8.91 -11.16 -7.41
CA ALA A 127 -10.21 -11.37 -6.77
C ALA A 127 -10.36 -12.81 -6.27
N VAL A 128 -9.93 -13.81 -7.05
CA VAL A 128 -9.89 -15.21 -6.60
C VAL A 128 -8.94 -15.38 -5.41
N ALA A 129 -7.72 -14.84 -5.50
CA ALA A 129 -6.74 -14.90 -4.42
C ALA A 129 -7.25 -14.22 -3.14
N LYS A 130 -8.02 -13.13 -3.26
CA LYS A 130 -8.69 -12.50 -2.11
C LYS A 130 -9.80 -13.38 -1.53
N ALA A 131 -10.60 -14.03 -2.37
CA ALA A 131 -11.64 -14.97 -1.92
C ALA A 131 -11.04 -16.14 -1.13
N VAL A 132 -9.91 -16.66 -1.60
CA VAL A 132 -9.15 -17.72 -0.94
C VAL A 132 -8.47 -17.26 0.35
N THR A 133 -7.72 -16.15 0.30
CA THR A 133 -6.82 -15.74 1.40
C THR A 133 -7.49 -14.81 2.41
N GLY A 134 -8.66 -14.25 2.09
CA GLY A 134 -9.35 -13.23 2.88
C GLY A 134 -8.67 -11.85 2.88
N THR A 135 -7.47 -11.73 2.31
CA THR A 135 -6.65 -10.51 2.31
C THR A 135 -6.34 -10.09 0.87
N HIS A 136 -6.16 -8.78 0.64
CA HIS A 136 -5.78 -8.29 -0.68
C HIS A 136 -4.34 -8.72 -1.02
N THR A 137 -4.22 -9.68 -1.93
CA THR A 137 -2.95 -10.26 -2.37
C THR A 137 -2.85 -10.18 -3.90
N ASN A 138 -1.63 -10.01 -4.43
CA ASN A 138 -1.41 -10.07 -5.87
C ASN A 138 -1.70 -11.48 -6.40
N GLY A 139 -2.76 -11.62 -7.20
CA GLY A 139 -3.20 -12.92 -7.72
C GLY A 139 -2.17 -13.62 -8.60
N PHE A 140 -1.46 -12.89 -9.46
CA PHE A 140 -0.44 -13.48 -10.33
C PHE A 140 0.68 -14.14 -9.52
N LEU A 141 1.17 -13.46 -8.47
CA LEU A 141 2.18 -14.01 -7.58
C LEU A 141 1.65 -15.17 -6.73
N PHE A 142 0.41 -15.06 -6.26
CA PHE A 142 -0.23 -16.12 -5.48
C PHE A 142 -0.35 -17.43 -6.25
N PHE A 143 -0.74 -17.33 -7.53
CA PHE A 143 -0.86 -18.44 -8.46
C PHE A 143 0.43 -18.74 -9.25
N ARG A 144 1.53 -18.03 -8.95
CA ARG A 144 2.84 -18.16 -9.63
C ARG A 144 2.78 -18.01 -11.16
N LEU A 145 1.78 -17.28 -11.67
CA LEU A 145 1.64 -16.98 -13.09
C LEU A 145 2.58 -15.83 -13.44
N GLY A 146 3.53 -16.11 -14.34
CA GLY A 146 4.62 -15.20 -14.71
C GLY A 146 6.02 -15.77 -14.48
N GLN A 147 6.13 -16.90 -13.77
CA GLN A 147 7.26 -17.81 -13.90
C GLN A 147 6.81 -18.92 -14.84
N TYR A 148 7.45 -19.02 -15.99
CA TYR A 148 7.06 -19.88 -17.11
C TYR A 148 6.63 -21.30 -16.70
N ALA A 149 5.55 -21.73 -17.35
CA ALA A 149 4.97 -23.07 -17.42
C ALA A 149 5.97 -24.23 -17.23
N GLY A 150 5.90 -24.90 -16.07
CA GLY A 150 6.36 -26.28 -15.92
C GLY A 150 5.28 -27.21 -16.44
N GLY A 151 5.41 -27.62 -17.70
CA GLY A 151 4.52 -28.55 -18.36
C GLY A 151 4.37 -29.87 -17.61
N VAL A 152 3.17 -30.42 -17.73
CA VAL A 152 2.77 -31.79 -17.46
C VAL A 152 3.85 -32.79 -17.93
N ARG A 153 4.21 -33.71 -17.05
CA ARG A 153 4.54 -35.09 -17.40
C ARG A 153 3.77 -36.00 -16.45
#